data_AF-A0A966VZW4-F1
#
_entry.id   AF-A0A966VZW4-F1
#
_cell.length_a   1.000
_cell.length_b   1.000
_cell.length_c   1.000
_cell.angle_alpha   90.00
_cell.angle_beta   90.00
_cell.angle_gamma   90.00
#
_symmetry.space_group_name_H-M   'P 1'
#
loop_
_entity.id
_entity.type
_entity.pdbx_description
1 polymer ?
#
loop_
_entity_poly.entity_id
_entity_poly.type
_entity_poly.pdbx_seq_one_letter_code
_entity_poly.pdbx_strand_id
1 'polypeptide(L)'
;MLCKAMLARLFKQEFSKVRLRKMRSMKGRPLELDLYNRNLKLAVEHNGAHHYEPQQNWAGEDGFETQQANDEIKRQFCKSAGILLVTIRELGAKTSLEEARQQLFEALKAAGRTVPDDFLSCKLDGLVVRTKSEEYWDQVLAKARSLGLDVLDKTFMGAESKIAVRCQKSGHKSLKTPRSIKSGEGCRECFLQRLRRPILTSDGRTWRSGADCARALGVRKETINRAVRTGRLVRGLNVVPC
;
A
#
# COMPACT_ATOMS: atom_id res chain seq x y z
N MET A 1 -12.49 -2.58 -6.13
CA MET A 1 -12.80 -2.01 -7.47
C MET A 1 -12.91 -3.14 -8.46
N LEU A 2 -13.97 -3.17 -9.28
CA LEU A 2 -14.20 -4.25 -10.26
C LEU A 2 -13.06 -4.36 -11.28
N CYS A 3 -12.54 -3.22 -11.78
CA CYS A 3 -11.41 -3.19 -12.72
C CYS A 3 -10.14 -3.88 -12.14
N LYS A 4 -9.83 -3.64 -10.86
CA LYS A 4 -8.70 -4.29 -10.17
C LYS A 4 -8.86 -5.82 -10.14
N ALA A 5 -10.06 -6.30 -9.82
CA ALA A 5 -10.34 -7.73 -9.74
C ALA A 5 -10.23 -8.40 -11.13
N MET A 6 -10.77 -7.74 -12.16
CA MET A 6 -10.66 -8.19 -13.54
C MET A 6 -9.19 -8.30 -13.99
N LEU A 7 -8.40 -7.25 -13.81
CA LEU A 7 -6.97 -7.26 -14.17
C LEU A 7 -6.19 -8.33 -13.40
N ALA A 8 -6.44 -8.47 -12.10
CA ALA A 8 -5.77 -9.48 -11.29
C ALA A 8 -6.08 -10.90 -11.78
N ARG A 9 -7.32 -11.17 -12.21
CA ARG A 9 -7.72 -12.45 -12.79
C ARG A 9 -7.07 -12.70 -14.15
N LEU A 10 -7.13 -11.73 -15.06
CA LEU A 10 -6.62 -11.85 -16.43
C LEU A 10 -5.10 -12.05 -16.49
N PHE A 11 -4.35 -11.30 -15.68
CA PHE A 11 -2.89 -11.33 -15.71
C PHE A 11 -2.26 -12.23 -14.66
N LYS A 12 -3.06 -12.76 -13.71
CA LYS A 12 -2.57 -13.52 -12.55
C LYS A 12 -1.49 -12.75 -11.77
N GLN A 13 -1.61 -11.42 -11.74
CA GLN A 13 -0.66 -10.50 -11.14
C GLN A 13 -1.38 -9.37 -10.42
N GLU A 14 -0.74 -8.79 -9.41
CA GLU A 14 -1.32 -7.68 -8.66
C GLU A 14 -1.18 -6.35 -9.40
N PHE A 15 -2.21 -5.51 -9.27
CA PHE A 15 -2.22 -4.11 -9.69
C PHE A 15 -2.50 -3.24 -8.48
N SER A 16 -1.75 -2.15 -8.35
CA SER A 16 -1.86 -1.27 -7.19
C SER A 16 -1.87 0.19 -7.62
N LYS A 17 -2.49 1.04 -6.79
CA LYS A 17 -2.43 2.49 -6.97
C LYS A 17 -1.03 2.98 -6.64
N VAL A 18 -0.39 3.69 -7.56
CA VAL A 18 0.98 4.17 -7.39
C VAL A 18 1.06 5.66 -7.66
N ARG A 19 1.67 6.39 -6.71
CA ARG A 19 2.04 7.80 -6.87
C ARG A 19 3.50 7.90 -7.31
N LEU A 20 3.75 8.38 -8.52
CA LEU A 20 5.09 8.49 -9.06
C LEU A 20 5.65 9.90 -8.81
N ARG A 21 6.68 10.01 -7.97
CA ARG A 21 7.28 11.31 -7.59
C ARG A 21 7.82 12.13 -8.78
N LYS A 22 8.18 11.45 -9.87
CA LYS A 22 8.70 12.06 -11.10
C LYS A 22 7.59 12.59 -12.03
N MET A 23 6.35 12.16 -11.84
CA MET A 23 5.19 12.59 -12.62
C MET A 23 4.45 13.66 -11.82
N ARG A 24 4.55 14.92 -12.23
CA ARG A 24 4.02 16.06 -11.48
C ARG A 24 3.01 16.83 -12.31
N SER A 25 1.94 17.29 -11.66
CA SER A 25 1.00 18.23 -12.25
C SER A 25 1.64 19.60 -12.47
N MET A 26 0.95 20.47 -13.20
CA MET A 26 1.32 21.88 -13.37
C MET A 26 1.55 22.61 -12.03
N LYS A 27 0.83 22.20 -10.98
CA LYS A 27 0.95 22.75 -9.61
C LYS A 27 2.04 22.04 -8.77
N GLY A 28 2.91 21.26 -9.40
CA GLY A 28 4.03 20.55 -8.78
C GLY A 28 3.64 19.35 -7.91
N ARG A 29 2.35 18.98 -7.82
CA ARG A 29 1.89 17.85 -7.01
C ARG A 29 2.13 16.53 -7.76
N PRO A 30 2.60 15.47 -7.10
CA PRO A 30 2.80 14.19 -7.75
C PRO A 30 1.45 13.54 -8.13
N LEU A 31 1.35 13.14 -9.39
CA LEU A 31 0.18 12.45 -9.94
C LEU A 31 0.23 10.95 -9.63
N GLU A 32 -0.94 10.31 -9.72
CA GLU A 32 -1.13 8.90 -9.40
C GLU A 32 -1.63 8.13 -10.63
N LEU A 33 -1.26 6.86 -10.71
CA LEU A 33 -1.87 5.87 -11.61
C LEU A 33 -2.79 4.97 -10.78
N ASP A 34 -4.03 4.76 -11.23
CA ASP A 34 -5.04 4.00 -10.48
C ASP A 34 -4.67 2.53 -10.29
N LEU A 35 -4.29 1.84 -11.37
CA LEU A 35 -3.91 0.43 -11.36
C LEU A 35 -2.64 0.24 -12.17
N TYR A 36 -1.49 0.13 -11.49
CA TYR A 36 -0.19 -0.06 -12.12
C TYR A 36 0.45 -1.40 -11.72
N ASN A 37 1.01 -2.09 -12.73
CA ASN A 37 1.88 -3.24 -12.56
C ASN A 37 3.25 -2.95 -13.15
N ARG A 38 4.29 -3.01 -12.29
CA ARG A 38 5.67 -2.70 -12.67
C ARG A 38 6.30 -3.72 -13.61
N ASN A 39 5.98 -5.00 -13.45
CA ASN A 39 6.57 -6.09 -14.23
C ASN A 39 6.06 -6.06 -15.68
N LEU A 40 4.76 -5.82 -15.84
CA LEU A 40 4.13 -5.68 -17.15
C LEU A 40 4.38 -4.31 -17.80
N LYS A 41 4.85 -3.32 -17.02
CA LYS A 41 4.87 -1.91 -17.40
C LYS A 41 3.50 -1.48 -17.98
N LEU A 42 2.43 -1.86 -17.28
CA LEU A 42 1.05 -1.60 -17.67
C LEU A 42 0.35 -0.80 -16.59
N ALA A 43 -0.26 0.31 -17.00
CA ALA A 43 -1.12 1.15 -16.19
C ALA A 43 -2.53 1.18 -16.77
N VAL A 44 -3.53 1.07 -15.91
CA VAL A 44 -4.94 1.16 -16.27
C VAL A 44 -5.60 2.25 -15.42
N GLU A 45 -6.22 3.21 -16.08
CA GLU A 45 -6.98 4.30 -15.44
C GLU A 45 -8.48 4.03 -15.59
N HIS A 46 -9.23 4.20 -14.51
CA HIS A 46 -10.69 4.05 -14.51
C HIS A 46 -11.33 5.44 -14.46
N ASN A 47 -11.57 6.01 -15.64
CA ASN A 47 -12.02 7.39 -15.77
C ASN A 47 -13.54 7.48 -15.64
N GLY A 48 -14.00 8.37 -14.76
CA GLY A 48 -15.40 8.76 -14.64
C GLY A 48 -15.78 9.94 -15.56
N ALA A 49 -17.04 10.36 -15.51
CA ALA A 49 -17.59 11.42 -16.35
C ALA A 49 -16.83 12.77 -16.27
N HIS A 50 -16.25 13.12 -15.11
CA HIS A 50 -15.46 14.34 -14.91
C HIS A 50 -14.19 14.45 -15.78
N HIS A 51 -13.74 13.36 -16.41
CA HIS A 51 -12.66 13.39 -17.41
C HIS A 51 -13.13 13.77 -18.81
N TYR A 52 -14.44 13.76 -19.06
CA TYR A 52 -15.03 13.99 -20.38
C TYR A 52 -15.94 15.21 -20.42
N GLU A 53 -16.53 15.56 -19.28
CA GLU A 53 -17.48 16.66 -19.15
C GLU A 53 -17.19 17.47 -17.87
N PRO A 54 -17.31 18.81 -17.92
CA PRO A 54 -17.19 19.64 -16.73
C PRO A 54 -18.32 19.31 -15.75
N GLN A 55 -17.95 19.16 -14.48
CA GLN A 55 -18.92 18.90 -13.40
C GLN A 55 -18.80 20.00 -12.36
N GLN A 56 -19.92 20.60 -11.94
CA GLN A 56 -19.90 21.68 -10.94
C GLN A 56 -19.27 21.23 -9.62
N ASN A 57 -19.54 19.99 -9.19
CA ASN A 57 -18.92 19.39 -7.99
C ASN A 57 -17.39 19.20 -8.11
N TRP A 58 -16.84 19.39 -9.30
CA TRP A 58 -15.42 19.28 -9.62
C TRP A 58 -14.87 20.59 -10.19
N ALA A 59 -15.34 21.73 -9.68
CA ALA A 59 -14.90 23.07 -10.10
C ALA A 59 -15.20 23.43 -11.57
N GLY A 60 -16.20 22.80 -12.17
CA GLY A 60 -16.71 23.17 -13.50
C GLY A 60 -15.65 23.06 -14.61
N GLU A 61 -15.53 24.10 -15.42
CA GLU A 61 -14.61 24.15 -16.57
C GLU A 61 -13.14 24.18 -16.14
N ASP A 62 -12.77 24.99 -15.15
CA ASP A 62 -11.38 25.07 -14.64
C ASP A 62 -10.86 23.71 -14.15
N GLY A 63 -11.74 22.96 -13.48
CA GLY A 63 -11.43 21.61 -13.02
C GLY A 63 -11.25 20.62 -14.17
N PHE A 64 -12.07 20.75 -15.21
CA PHE A 64 -11.99 19.94 -16.42
C PHE A 64 -10.70 20.21 -17.19
N GLU A 65 -10.34 21.48 -17.42
CA GLU A 65 -9.06 21.86 -18.05
C GLU A 65 -7.86 21.32 -17.27
N THR A 66 -7.89 21.48 -15.95
CA THR A 66 -6.84 20.94 -15.06
C THR A 66 -6.74 19.42 -15.21
N GLN A 67 -7.87 18.72 -15.32
CA GLN A 67 -7.89 17.27 -15.47
C GLN A 67 -7.35 16.84 -16.84
N GLN A 68 -7.72 17.52 -17.92
CA GLN A 68 -7.16 17.26 -19.25
C GLN A 68 -5.64 17.46 -19.28
N ALA A 69 -5.14 18.54 -18.68
CA ALA A 69 -3.70 18.79 -18.57
C ALA A 69 -2.99 17.68 -17.78
N ASN A 70 -3.58 17.22 -16.67
CA ASN A 70 -3.02 16.12 -15.89
C ASN A 70 -3.03 14.79 -16.67
N ASP A 71 -4.09 14.50 -17.42
CA ASP A 71 -4.19 13.30 -18.25
C ASP A 71 -3.15 13.30 -19.37
N GLU A 72 -2.85 14.46 -19.95
CA GLU A 72 -1.80 14.60 -20.95
C GLU A 72 -0.40 14.38 -20.35
N ILE A 73 -0.13 14.96 -19.18
CA ILE A 73 1.12 14.70 -18.45
C ILE A 73 1.28 13.20 -18.16
N LYS A 74 0.21 12.51 -17.73
CA LYS A 74 0.24 11.05 -17.51
C LYS A 74 0.57 10.30 -18.80
N ARG A 75 -0.08 10.64 -19.91
CA ARG A 75 0.17 10.01 -21.22
C ARG A 75 1.63 10.16 -21.66
N GLN A 76 2.15 11.38 -21.61
CA GLN A 76 3.53 11.66 -22.00
C GLN A 76 4.54 10.96 -21.09
N PHE A 77 4.31 11.02 -19.78
CA PHE A 77 5.15 10.33 -18.81
C PHE A 77 5.18 8.82 -19.05
N CYS A 78 4.02 8.19 -19.18
CA CYS A 78 3.91 6.75 -19.43
C CYS A 78 4.62 6.35 -20.74
N LYS A 79 4.41 7.12 -21.81
CA LYS A 79 5.09 6.92 -23.10
C LYS A 79 6.62 6.98 -22.96
N SER A 80 7.13 8.01 -22.29
CA SER A 80 8.59 8.17 -22.07
C SER A 80 9.19 7.08 -21.18
N ALA A 81 8.41 6.53 -20.25
CA ALA A 81 8.84 5.48 -19.33
C ALA A 81 8.67 4.05 -19.92
N GLY A 82 8.14 3.93 -21.14
CA GLY A 82 7.80 2.64 -21.76
C GLY A 82 6.69 1.89 -21.02
N ILE A 83 5.79 2.64 -20.36
CA ILE A 83 4.60 2.14 -19.69
C ILE A 83 3.42 2.25 -20.66
N LEU A 84 2.75 1.13 -20.92
CA LEU A 84 1.48 1.14 -21.66
C LEU A 84 0.39 1.68 -20.73
N LEU A 85 -0.28 2.76 -21.13
CA LEU A 85 -1.39 3.34 -20.40
C LEU A 85 -2.70 3.05 -21.16
N VAL A 86 -3.64 2.36 -20.51
CA VAL A 86 -4.97 2.06 -21.05
C VAL A 86 -6.01 2.75 -20.19
N THR A 87 -6.94 3.48 -20.81
CA THR A 87 -8.02 4.15 -20.11
C THR A 87 -9.32 3.39 -20.34
N ILE A 88 -10.03 3.04 -19.26
CA ILE A 88 -11.32 2.36 -19.32
C ILE A 88 -12.39 3.30 -18.75
N ARG A 89 -13.38 3.67 -19.57
CA ARG A 89 -14.46 4.58 -19.18
C ARG A 89 -15.51 3.84 -18.35
N GLU A 90 -15.75 4.26 -17.11
CA GLU A 90 -16.93 3.87 -16.31
C GLU A 90 -17.31 2.37 -16.36
N LEU A 91 -16.33 1.47 -16.16
CA LEU A 91 -16.55 0.01 -16.07
C LEU A 91 -17.70 -0.34 -15.10
N GLY A 92 -18.70 -1.07 -15.60
CA GLY A 92 -19.92 -1.47 -14.89
C GLY A 92 -21.12 -0.53 -15.08
N ALA A 93 -20.90 0.72 -15.53
CA ALA A 93 -21.97 1.69 -15.80
C ALA A 93 -22.13 1.99 -17.30
N LYS A 94 -21.02 2.24 -18.01
CA LYS A 94 -21.03 2.50 -19.48
C LYS A 94 -20.26 1.47 -20.29
N THR A 95 -19.38 0.71 -19.64
CA THR A 95 -18.58 -0.33 -20.31
C THR A 95 -18.73 -1.62 -19.53
N SER A 96 -19.09 -2.68 -20.22
CA SER A 96 -19.17 -4.04 -19.67
C SER A 96 -17.77 -4.61 -19.41
N LEU A 97 -17.71 -5.69 -18.61
CA LEU A 97 -16.46 -6.42 -18.39
C LEU A 97 -15.84 -6.92 -19.70
N GLU A 98 -16.67 -7.37 -20.63
CA GLU A 98 -16.27 -7.91 -21.92
C GLU A 98 -15.71 -6.84 -22.85
N GLU A 99 -16.37 -5.69 -22.95
CA GLU A 99 -15.86 -4.57 -23.74
C GLU A 99 -14.54 -4.05 -23.19
N ALA A 100 -14.41 -3.95 -21.86
CA ALA A 100 -13.16 -3.55 -21.22
C ALA A 100 -12.03 -4.56 -21.46
N ARG A 101 -12.35 -5.86 -21.44
CA ARG A 101 -11.42 -6.93 -21.81
C ARG A 101 -10.98 -6.79 -23.26
N GLN A 102 -11.89 -6.51 -24.19
CA GLN A 102 -11.55 -6.31 -25.60
C GLN A 102 -10.67 -5.08 -25.79
N GLN A 103 -10.99 -3.95 -25.15
CA GLN A 103 -10.17 -2.74 -25.21
C GLN A 103 -8.74 -2.97 -24.71
N LEU A 104 -8.59 -3.72 -23.60
CA LEU A 104 -7.28 -4.12 -23.10
C LEU A 104 -6.53 -5.01 -24.08
N PHE A 105 -7.21 -5.99 -24.69
CA PHE A 105 -6.64 -6.89 -25.67
C PHE A 105 -6.09 -6.13 -26.88
N GLU A 106 -6.90 -5.25 -27.48
CA GLU A 106 -6.48 -4.43 -28.62
C GLU A 106 -5.31 -3.51 -28.27
N ALA A 107 -5.36 -2.86 -27.10
CA ALA A 107 -4.28 -1.99 -26.65
C ALA A 107 -2.95 -2.75 -26.44
N LEU A 108 -3.01 -3.97 -25.91
CA LEU A 108 -1.82 -4.83 -25.74
C LEU A 108 -1.26 -5.27 -27.09
N LYS A 109 -2.12 -5.69 -28.02
CA LYS A 109 -1.73 -6.11 -29.37
C LYS A 109 -1.11 -4.96 -30.17
N ALA A 110 -1.75 -3.79 -30.17
CA ALA A 110 -1.24 -2.58 -30.84
C ALA A 110 0.12 -2.14 -30.27
N ALA A 111 0.35 -2.34 -28.97
CA ALA A 111 1.63 -2.05 -28.32
C ALA A 111 2.67 -3.18 -28.44
N GLY A 112 2.39 -4.26 -29.18
CA GLY A 112 3.28 -5.41 -29.35
C GLY A 112 3.59 -6.15 -28.05
N ARG A 113 2.68 -6.12 -27.06
CA ARG A 113 2.87 -6.78 -25.76
C ARG A 113 2.41 -8.23 -25.81
N THR A 114 3.05 -9.08 -25.01
CA THR A 114 2.61 -10.46 -24.79
C THR A 114 1.29 -10.47 -24.05
N VAL A 115 0.32 -11.20 -24.60
CA VAL A 115 -1.00 -11.43 -23.99
C VAL A 115 -1.08 -12.90 -23.59
N PRO A 116 -1.56 -13.23 -22.37
CA PRO A 116 -1.81 -14.62 -21.98
C PRO A 116 -2.73 -15.34 -22.99
N ASP A 117 -2.45 -16.61 -23.29
CA ASP A 117 -3.25 -17.39 -24.25
C ASP A 117 -4.71 -17.55 -23.80
N ASP A 118 -4.92 -17.62 -22.49
CA ASP A 118 -6.24 -17.73 -21.87
C ASP A 118 -6.95 -16.38 -21.71
N PHE A 119 -6.39 -15.26 -22.19
CA PHE A 119 -6.91 -13.92 -21.89
C PHE A 119 -8.38 -13.71 -22.32
N LEU A 120 -8.73 -14.14 -23.54
CA LEU A 120 -10.10 -14.05 -24.09
C LEU A 120 -11.00 -15.24 -23.72
N SER A 121 -10.44 -16.33 -23.20
CA SER A 121 -11.23 -17.47 -22.70
C SER A 121 -11.38 -17.49 -21.18
N CYS A 122 -10.67 -16.60 -20.48
CA CYS A 122 -10.69 -16.50 -19.03
C CYS A 122 -12.09 -16.10 -18.54
N LYS A 123 -12.66 -16.92 -17.66
CA LYS A 123 -13.95 -16.63 -17.04
C LYS A 123 -13.82 -15.48 -16.03
N LEU A 124 -14.57 -14.41 -16.30
CA LEU A 124 -14.73 -13.26 -15.42
C LEU A 124 -15.91 -13.39 -14.45
N ASP A 125 -16.55 -14.55 -14.41
CA ASP A 125 -17.60 -14.83 -13.44
C ASP A 125 -17.03 -14.95 -12.02
N GLY A 126 -17.85 -14.57 -11.03
CA GLY A 126 -17.50 -14.68 -9.61
C GLY A 126 -16.32 -13.79 -9.19
N LEU A 127 -16.11 -12.65 -9.86
CA LEU A 127 -15.10 -11.68 -9.42
C LEU A 127 -15.46 -11.15 -8.03
N VAL A 128 -14.66 -11.53 -7.04
CA VAL A 128 -14.79 -11.03 -5.67
C VAL A 128 -14.27 -9.61 -5.61
N VAL A 129 -15.17 -8.64 -5.60
CA VAL A 129 -14.82 -7.23 -5.42
C VAL A 129 -14.75 -6.94 -3.92
N ARG A 130 -13.53 -6.93 -3.38
CA ARG A 130 -13.32 -6.51 -1.99
C ARG A 130 -13.40 -5.00 -1.85
N THR A 131 -14.02 -4.56 -0.77
CA THR A 131 -14.02 -3.15 -0.36
C THR A 131 -12.61 -2.75 0.13
N LYS A 132 -12.31 -1.44 0.12
CA LYS A 132 -11.04 -0.93 0.67
C LYS A 132 -10.86 -1.31 2.14
N SER A 133 -11.96 -1.39 2.89
CA SER A 133 -11.99 -1.77 4.31
C SER A 133 -11.61 -3.25 4.49
N GLU A 134 -12.14 -4.13 3.65
CA GLU A 134 -11.80 -5.56 3.67
C GLU A 134 -10.35 -5.82 3.28
N GLU A 135 -9.87 -5.21 2.19
CA GLU A 135 -8.46 -5.33 1.79
C GLU A 135 -7.51 -4.80 2.88
N TYR A 136 -7.90 -3.70 3.53
CA TYR A 136 -7.15 -3.15 4.66
C TYR A 136 -7.12 -4.13 5.83
N TRP A 137 -8.23 -4.77 6.13
CA TRP A 137 -8.31 -5.73 7.22
C TRP A 137 -7.44 -6.96 6.98
N ASP A 138 -7.39 -7.51 5.76
CA ASP A 138 -6.48 -8.62 5.45
C ASP A 138 -5.02 -8.25 5.67
N GLN A 139 -4.63 -7.03 5.27
CA GLN A 139 -3.27 -6.54 5.47
C GLN A 139 -2.94 -6.45 6.97
N VAL A 140 -3.90 -6.03 7.79
CA VAL A 140 -3.73 -5.99 9.25
C VAL A 140 -3.59 -7.40 9.81
N LEU A 141 -4.43 -8.35 9.39
CA LEU A 141 -4.34 -9.75 9.81
C LEU A 141 -3.00 -10.39 9.40
N ALA A 142 -2.57 -10.18 8.15
CA ALA A 142 -1.27 -10.64 7.66
C ALA A 142 -0.12 -10.03 8.47
N LYS A 143 -0.20 -8.73 8.78
CA LYS A 143 0.81 -8.05 9.59
C LYS A 143 0.82 -8.57 11.03
N ALA A 144 -0.34 -8.79 11.65
CA ALA A 144 -0.45 -9.38 12.98
C ALA A 144 0.25 -10.75 13.03
N ARG A 145 -0.02 -11.63 12.05
CA ARG A 145 0.67 -12.92 11.92
C ARG A 145 2.18 -12.77 11.83
N SER A 146 2.67 -11.84 11.00
CA SER A 146 4.12 -11.57 10.87
C SER A 146 4.77 -11.05 12.16
N LEU A 147 3.99 -10.47 13.07
CA LEU A 147 4.44 -9.97 14.37
C LEU A 147 4.27 -11.01 15.50
N GLY A 148 3.79 -12.21 15.20
CA GLY A 148 3.45 -13.23 16.20
C GLY A 148 2.27 -12.84 17.09
N LEU A 149 1.26 -12.18 16.50
CA LEU A 149 0.02 -11.79 17.17
C LEU A 149 -1.17 -12.54 16.55
N ASP A 150 -1.99 -13.15 17.40
CA ASP A 150 -3.32 -13.64 17.04
C ASP A 150 -4.34 -12.53 17.28
N VAL A 151 -5.14 -12.22 16.27
CA VAL A 151 -6.30 -11.32 16.42
C VAL A 151 -7.49 -12.16 16.91
N LEU A 152 -8.09 -11.75 18.02
CA LEU A 152 -9.18 -12.49 18.67
C LEU A 152 -10.57 -12.03 18.21
N ASP A 153 -10.67 -10.77 17.78
CA ASP A 153 -11.95 -10.20 17.33
C ASP A 153 -12.24 -10.59 15.88
N LYS A 154 -13.49 -10.96 15.62
CA LYS A 154 -13.96 -11.38 14.29
C LYS A 154 -14.41 -10.21 13.40
N THR A 155 -14.70 -9.06 14.00
CA THR A 155 -15.32 -7.93 13.31
C THR A 155 -14.38 -6.74 13.24
N PHE A 156 -14.23 -6.17 12.03
CA PHE A 156 -13.48 -4.94 11.80
C PHE A 156 -14.41 -3.74 11.88
N MET A 157 -14.22 -2.88 12.89
CA MET A 157 -15.03 -1.66 13.09
C MET A 157 -14.33 -0.37 12.65
N GLY A 158 -13.08 -0.46 12.17
CA GLY A 158 -12.33 0.70 11.65
C GLY A 158 -10.86 0.71 12.05
N ALA A 159 -10.08 1.60 11.45
CA ALA A 159 -8.62 1.61 11.64
C ALA A 159 -8.17 1.98 13.06
N GLU A 160 -9.01 2.70 13.82
CA GLU A 160 -8.78 3.15 15.19
C GLU A 160 -9.57 2.35 16.24
N SER A 161 -10.46 1.45 15.82
CA SER A 161 -11.21 0.63 16.78
C SER A 161 -10.25 -0.32 17.48
N LYS A 162 -10.31 -0.35 18.82
CA LYS A 162 -9.48 -1.29 19.59
C LYS A 162 -9.95 -2.72 19.33
N ILE A 163 -8.99 -3.58 19.01
CA ILE A 163 -9.17 -5.01 18.84
C ILE A 163 -8.33 -5.79 19.84
N ALA A 164 -8.86 -6.91 20.32
CA ALA A 164 -8.16 -7.82 21.19
C ALA A 164 -7.15 -8.67 20.39
N VAL A 165 -5.91 -8.71 20.89
CA VAL A 165 -4.85 -9.56 20.35
C VAL A 165 -4.16 -10.37 21.44
N ARG A 166 -3.65 -11.54 21.07
CA ARG A 166 -2.84 -12.42 21.91
C ARG A 166 -1.45 -12.61 21.30
N CYS A 167 -0.40 -12.46 22.09
CA CYS A 167 0.95 -12.79 21.65
C CYS A 167 1.14 -14.31 21.59
N GLN A 168 1.60 -14.84 20.46
CA GLN A 168 1.83 -16.27 20.28
C GLN A 168 2.95 -16.80 21.18
N LYS A 169 4.00 -16.00 21.42
CA LYS A 169 5.17 -16.41 22.21
C LYS A 169 4.87 -16.58 23.69
N SER A 170 4.11 -15.67 24.28
CA SER A 170 3.96 -15.55 25.74
C SER A 170 2.51 -15.56 26.22
N GLY A 171 1.53 -15.64 25.31
CA GLY A 171 0.11 -15.60 25.64
C GLY A 171 -0.44 -14.25 26.10
N HIS A 172 0.40 -13.20 26.19
CA HIS A 172 -0.04 -11.87 26.65
C HIS A 172 -1.20 -11.34 25.80
N LYS A 173 -2.29 -10.95 26.47
CA LYS A 173 -3.44 -10.30 25.85
C LYS A 173 -3.32 -8.79 25.95
N SER A 174 -3.65 -8.08 24.87
CA SER A 174 -3.65 -6.62 24.86
C SER A 174 -4.64 -6.10 23.83
N LEU A 175 -5.06 -4.83 24.00
CA LEU A 175 -5.82 -4.11 23.00
C LEU A 175 -4.88 -3.34 22.07
N LYS A 176 -5.13 -3.41 20.77
CA LYS A 176 -4.40 -2.65 19.75
C LYS A 176 -5.34 -2.05 18.73
N THR A 177 -4.91 -1.02 18.02
CA THR A 177 -5.64 -0.56 16.84
C THR A 177 -5.10 -1.26 15.59
N PRO A 178 -5.94 -1.54 14.58
CA PRO A 178 -5.49 -2.06 13.29
C PRO A 178 -4.35 -1.20 12.68
N ARG A 179 -4.42 0.12 12.83
CA ARG A 179 -3.35 1.04 12.40
C ARG A 179 -2.02 0.77 13.10
N SER A 180 -2.02 0.53 14.41
CA SER A 180 -0.78 0.29 15.17
C SER A 180 -0.16 -1.08 14.85
N ILE A 181 -0.98 -2.10 14.60
CA ILE A 181 -0.49 -3.38 14.09
C ILE A 181 0.14 -3.20 12.72
N LYS A 182 -0.54 -2.50 11.81
CA LYS A 182 -0.04 -2.24 10.45
C LYS A 182 1.30 -1.49 10.45
N SER A 183 1.51 -0.56 11.39
CA SER A 183 2.77 0.15 11.57
C SER A 183 3.89 -0.69 12.20
N GLY A 184 3.59 -1.91 12.66
CA GLY A 184 4.59 -2.86 13.17
C GLY A 184 4.62 -3.00 14.69
N GLU A 185 3.62 -2.54 15.43
CA GLU A 185 3.62 -2.68 16.88
C GLU A 185 3.28 -4.11 17.34
N GLY A 186 4.31 -4.87 17.74
CA GLY A 186 4.19 -6.18 18.38
C GLY A 186 3.69 -6.13 19.83
N CYS A 187 3.88 -7.24 20.57
CA CYS A 187 3.48 -7.34 21.97
C CYS A 187 4.23 -6.34 22.88
N ARG A 188 3.48 -5.48 23.58
CA ARG A 188 4.04 -4.46 24.49
C ARG A 188 4.80 -5.08 25.65
N GLU A 189 4.24 -6.09 26.29
CA GLU A 189 4.85 -6.73 27.46
C GLU A 189 6.18 -7.42 27.11
N CYS A 190 6.22 -8.18 26.00
CA CYS A 190 7.47 -8.77 25.50
C CYS A 190 8.52 -7.69 25.17
N PHE A 191 8.08 -6.56 24.63
CA PHE A 191 8.98 -5.43 24.35
C PHE A 191 9.52 -4.80 25.64
N LEU A 192 8.67 -4.60 26.66
CA LEU A 192 9.11 -4.09 27.96
C LEU A 192 10.09 -5.04 28.66
N GLN A 193 9.83 -6.35 28.61
CA GLN A 193 10.75 -7.36 29.13
C GLN A 193 12.12 -7.28 28.44
N ARG A 194 12.15 -7.11 27.11
CA ARG A 194 13.41 -6.88 26.37
C ARG A 194 14.12 -5.61 26.79
N LEU A 195 13.40 -4.51 27.04
CA LEU A 195 13.99 -3.23 27.45
C LEU A 195 14.62 -3.24 28.85
N ARG A 196 14.27 -4.22 29.70
CA ARG A 196 14.89 -4.40 31.02
C ARG A 196 16.28 -5.04 30.94
N ARG A 197 16.64 -5.64 29.80
CA ARG A 197 17.94 -6.28 29.60
C ARG A 197 19.02 -5.21 29.36
N PRO A 198 20.29 -5.48 29.71
CA PRO A 198 21.41 -4.61 29.33
C PRO A 198 21.44 -4.36 27.83
N ILE A 199 21.94 -3.20 27.41
CA ILE A 199 21.99 -2.80 26.01
C ILE A 199 23.42 -2.97 25.49
N LEU A 200 23.59 -3.74 24.41
CA LEU A 200 24.82 -3.86 23.64
C LEU A 200 24.76 -2.93 22.43
N THR A 201 25.80 -2.13 22.24
CA THR A 201 26.01 -1.34 21.03
C THR A 201 26.98 -2.03 20.07
N SER A 202 26.86 -1.76 18.77
CA SER A 202 27.68 -2.43 17.74
C SER A 202 29.19 -2.16 17.83
N ASP A 203 29.61 -1.22 18.66
CA ASP A 203 31.02 -0.93 18.98
C ASP A 203 31.53 -1.74 20.19
N GLY A 204 30.74 -2.69 20.70
CA GLY A 204 31.11 -3.60 21.78
C GLY A 204 30.81 -3.07 23.19
N ARG A 205 30.30 -1.84 23.35
CA ARG A 205 29.95 -1.30 24.68
C ARG A 205 28.64 -1.88 25.19
N THR A 206 28.59 -2.16 26.48
CA THR A 206 27.39 -2.67 27.17
C THR A 206 26.95 -1.72 28.27
N TRP A 207 25.64 -1.44 28.31
CA TRP A 207 25.02 -0.52 29.27
C TRP A 207 24.01 -1.25 30.13
N ARG A 208 23.98 -0.95 31.43
CA ARG A 208 23.06 -1.60 32.39
C ARG A 208 21.58 -1.35 32.05
N SER A 209 21.29 -0.21 31.42
CA SER A 209 19.94 0.16 31.02
C SER A 209 19.94 0.98 29.73
N GLY A 210 18.79 1.04 29.06
CA GLY A 210 18.59 1.94 27.93
C GLY A 210 18.69 3.43 28.30
N ALA A 211 18.46 3.80 29.56
CA ALA A 211 18.61 5.18 30.02
C ALA A 211 20.10 5.57 30.14
N ASP A 212 20.95 4.66 30.60
CA ASP A 212 22.39 4.91 30.68
C ASP A 212 23.03 4.97 29.30
N CYS A 213 22.62 4.08 28.39
CA CYS A 213 22.99 4.15 26.98
C CYS A 213 22.57 5.49 26.36
N ALA A 214 21.33 5.94 26.62
CA ALA A 214 20.83 7.22 26.11
C ALA A 214 21.66 8.41 26.63
N ARG A 215 21.98 8.42 27.92
CA ARG A 215 22.82 9.46 28.55
C ARG A 215 24.21 9.49 27.94
N ALA A 216 24.85 8.33 27.77
CA ALA A 216 26.18 8.22 27.19
C ALA A 216 26.24 8.65 25.71
N LEU A 217 25.18 8.37 24.93
CA LEU A 217 25.09 8.75 23.52
C LEU A 217 24.50 10.17 23.31
N GLY A 218 24.16 10.89 24.38
CA GLY A 218 23.57 12.22 24.30
C GLY A 218 22.23 12.24 23.54
N VAL A 219 21.37 11.25 23.78
CA VAL A 219 20.04 11.12 23.17
C VAL A 219 18.96 10.91 24.23
N ARG A 220 17.70 11.12 23.86
CA ARG A 220 16.56 10.80 24.72
C ARG A 220 16.36 9.28 24.82
N LYS A 221 15.84 8.79 25.96
CA LYS A 221 15.55 7.37 26.20
C LYS A 221 14.60 6.79 25.15
N GLU A 222 13.65 7.58 24.67
CA GLU A 222 12.69 7.19 23.63
C GLU A 222 13.38 6.85 22.30
N THR A 223 14.53 7.46 22.02
CA THR A 223 15.36 7.15 20.85
C THR A 223 15.92 5.75 20.95
N ILE A 224 16.44 5.35 22.12
CA ILE A 224 16.91 3.99 22.39
C ILE A 224 15.74 2.99 22.30
N ASN A 225 14.61 3.29 22.94
CA ASN A 225 13.43 2.41 22.88
C ASN A 225 12.94 2.21 21.43
N ARG A 226 12.97 3.28 20.62
CA ARG A 226 12.62 3.20 19.20
C ARG A 226 13.63 2.37 18.42
N ALA A 227 14.93 2.57 18.65
CA ALA A 227 16.00 1.78 18.03
C ALA A 227 15.87 0.28 18.32
N VAL A 228 15.65 -0.09 19.57
CA VAL A 228 15.43 -1.50 19.98
C VAL A 228 14.21 -2.13 19.29
N ARG A 229 13.18 -1.32 19.00
CA ARG A 229 11.94 -1.77 18.35
C ARG A 229 12.09 -1.88 16.83
N THR A 230 12.70 -0.90 16.19
CA THR A 230 12.71 -0.76 14.73
C THR A 230 14.04 -1.15 14.09
N GLY A 231 15.07 -1.44 14.87
CA GLY A 231 16.45 -1.66 14.37
C GLY A 231 17.12 -0.39 13.83
N ARG A 232 16.60 0.81 14.17
CA ARG A 232 17.15 2.07 13.65
C ARG A 232 18.46 2.38 14.37
N LEU A 233 19.47 2.79 13.62
CA LEU A 233 20.75 3.21 14.16
C LEU A 233 20.61 4.46 15.04
N VAL A 234 21.37 4.49 16.14
CA VAL A 234 21.50 5.64 17.04
C VAL A 234 22.93 6.13 16.95
N ARG A 235 23.13 7.35 16.43
CA ARG A 235 24.48 7.89 16.19
C ARG A 235 25.37 6.94 15.35
N GLY A 236 24.78 6.23 14.39
CA GLY A 236 25.48 5.25 13.55
C GLY A 236 25.65 3.86 14.17
N LEU A 237 25.30 3.67 15.44
CA LEU A 237 25.44 2.41 16.15
C LEU A 237 24.13 1.60 16.13
N ASN A 238 24.25 0.29 15.97
CA ASN A 238 23.14 -0.61 16.25
C ASN A 238 23.01 -0.79 17.77
N VAL A 239 21.77 -0.85 18.26
CA VAL A 239 21.46 -0.90 19.69
C VAL A 239 20.53 -2.07 19.94
N VAL A 240 21.04 -3.12 20.59
CA VAL A 240 20.30 -4.36 20.84
C VAL A 240 20.28 -4.70 22.33
N PRO A 241 19.15 -5.19 22.88
CA PRO A 241 19.16 -5.76 24.21
C PRO A 241 19.91 -7.09 24.22
N CYS A 242 20.86 -7.24 25.14
CA CYS A 242 21.65 -8.46 25.38
C CYS A 242 20.74 -9.59 25.80
#